data_AF-A0A3S0JHI4-F1
#
_entry.id   AF-A0A3S0JHI4-F1
#
_cell.length_a   1.000
_cell.length_b   1.000
_cell.length_c   1.000
_cell.angle_alpha   90.00
_cell.angle_beta   90.00
_cell.angle_gamma   90.00
#
_symmetry.space_group_name_H-M   'P 1'
#
loop_
_entity.id
_entity.type
_entity.pdbx_description
1 polymer ?
#
loop_
_entity_poly.entity_id
_entity_poly.type
_entity_poly.pdbx_seq_one_letter_code
_entity_poly.pdbx_strand_id
1 'polypeptide(L)'
;MLLTLLLQVVNAVGLAVMGAGIGAGLAILGAGLGIGRIGGSAMEAIGRQPEASGKIQTAMLIVAALVEGAALFAVVVCLLIALKLQ
;
A
#
# COMPACT_ATOMS: atom_id res chain seq x y z
N MET A 1 4.10 -26.47 31.54
CA MET A 1 3.80 -26.87 30.15
C MET A 1 2.57 -26.14 29.59
N LEU A 2 1.41 -26.15 30.27
CA LEU A 2 0.23 -25.39 29.82
C LEU A 2 0.45 -23.86 29.87
N LEU A 3 1.00 -23.34 30.98
CA LEU A 3 1.28 -21.91 31.13
C LEU A 3 2.28 -21.37 30.08
N THR A 4 3.31 -22.16 29.76
CA THR A 4 4.30 -21.83 28.73
C THR A 4 3.68 -21.82 27.33
N LEU A 5 2.76 -22.75 27.03
CA LEU A 5 2.02 -22.75 25.77
C LEU A 5 1.11 -21.53 25.64
N LEU A 6 0.40 -21.17 26.71
CA LEU A 6 -0.46 -19.98 26.72
C LEU A 6 0.34 -18.70 26.48
N LEU A 7 1.53 -18.58 27.11
CA LEU A 7 2.41 -17.44 26.92
C LEU A 7 2.93 -17.34 25.47
N GLN A 8 3.26 -18.48 24.85
CA GLN A 8 3.68 -18.52 23.45
C GLN A 8 2.57 -18.08 22.48
N VAL A 9 1.32 -18.50 22.74
CA VAL A 9 0.16 -18.10 21.92
C VAL A 9 -0.08 -16.59 21.99
N VAL A 10 -0.04 -16.00 23.18
CA VAL A 10 -0.21 -14.54 23.36
C VAL A 10 0.88 -13.76 22.62
N ASN A 11 2.13 -14.21 22.70
CA ASN A 11 3.24 -13.52 22.04
C ASN A 11 3.16 -13.63 20.51
N ALA A 12 2.72 -14.77 19.97
CA ALA A 12 2.53 -14.96 18.54
C ALA A 12 1.44 -14.03 17.96
N VAL A 13 0.34 -13.84 18.70
CA VAL A 13 -0.73 -12.90 18.33
C VAL A 13 -0.20 -11.46 18.29
N GLY A 14 0.54 -11.04 19.31
CA GLY A 14 1.15 -9.69 19.35
C GLY A 14 2.09 -9.42 18.18
N LEU A 15 2.94 -10.37 17.82
CA LEU A 15 3.85 -10.26 16.68
C LEU A 15 3.13 -10.15 15.34
N ALA A 16 2.04 -10.90 15.16
CA ALA A 16 1.25 -10.86 13.93
C ALA A 16 0.52 -9.51 13.74
N VAL A 17 -0.05 -8.93 14.80
CA VAL A 17 -0.67 -7.60 14.72
C VAL A 17 0.37 -6.51 14.44
N MET A 18 1.55 -6.59 15.08
CA MET A 18 2.66 -5.67 14.81
C MET A 18 3.14 -5.79 13.36
N GLY A 19 3.31 -7.02 12.86
CA GLY A 19 3.70 -7.29 11.48
C GLY A 19 2.69 -6.74 10.47
N ALA A 20 1.39 -6.85 10.75
CA ALA A 20 0.34 -6.24 9.92
C ALA A 20 0.44 -4.72 9.87
N GLY A 21 0.68 -4.05 11.01
CA GLY A 21 0.87 -2.60 11.05
C GLY A 21 2.08 -2.13 10.25
N ILE A 22 3.22 -2.81 10.40
CA ILE A 22 4.44 -2.51 9.63
C ILE A 22 4.22 -2.77 8.14
N GLY A 23 3.60 -3.89 7.78
CA GLY A 23 3.31 -4.27 6.40
C GLY A 23 2.43 -3.23 5.70
N ALA A 24 1.36 -2.77 6.36
CA ALA A 24 0.49 -1.73 5.83
C ALA A 24 1.24 -0.41 5.60
N GLY A 25 2.10 0.00 6.56
CA GLY A 25 2.93 1.20 6.42
C GLY A 25 3.88 1.12 5.23
N LEU A 26 4.58 0.00 5.06
CA LEU A 26 5.49 -0.22 3.93
C LEU A 26 4.75 -0.24 2.58
N ALA A 27 3.57 -0.84 2.52
CA ALA A 27 2.74 -0.85 1.32
C ALA A 27 2.38 0.58 0.86
N ILE A 28 1.91 1.42 1.80
CA ILE A 28 1.56 2.81 1.49
C ILE A 28 2.79 3.65 1.13
N LEU A 29 3.94 3.43 1.76
CA LEU A 29 5.18 4.11 1.37
C LEU A 29 5.58 3.78 -0.08
N GLY A 30 5.50 2.51 -0.47
CA GLY A 30 5.76 2.09 -1.84
C GLY A 30 4.79 2.71 -2.85
N ALA A 31 3.49 2.70 -2.52
CA ALA A 31 2.45 3.28 -3.36
C ALA A 31 2.62 4.79 -3.55
N GLY A 32 2.85 5.52 -2.45
CA GLY A 32 3.05 6.98 -2.47
C GLY A 32 4.26 7.40 -3.29
N LEU A 33 5.37 6.67 -3.18
CA LEU A 33 6.57 6.91 -4.01
C LEU A 33 6.31 6.63 -5.50
N GLY A 34 5.59 5.56 -5.82
CA GLY A 34 5.21 5.21 -7.19
C GLY A 34 4.32 6.28 -7.82
N ILE A 35 3.22 6.64 -7.16
CA ILE A 35 2.25 7.63 -7.63
C ILE A 35 2.88 9.01 -7.72
N GLY A 36 3.71 9.40 -6.74
CA GLY A 36 4.43 10.68 -6.77
C GLY A 36 5.34 10.81 -8.00
N ARG A 37 6.05 9.74 -8.38
CA ARG A 37 6.85 9.71 -9.61
C ARG A 37 6.00 9.80 -10.86
N ILE A 38 4.93 9.01 -10.95
CA ILE A 38 3.99 9.01 -12.07
C ILE A 38 3.39 10.42 -12.28
N GLY A 39 2.92 11.04 -11.20
CA GLY A 39 2.36 12.39 -11.22
C GLY A 39 3.38 13.44 -11.63
N GLY A 40 4.60 13.39 -11.07
CA GLY A 40 5.69 14.30 -11.43
C GLY A 40 6.02 14.24 -12.92
N SER A 41 6.25 13.04 -13.47
CA SER A 41 6.53 12.87 -14.90
C SER A 41 5.37 13.30 -15.80
N ALA A 42 4.12 13.08 -15.36
CA ALA A 42 2.96 13.56 -16.10
C ALA A 42 2.88 15.09 -16.13
N MET A 43 3.13 15.77 -15.00
CA MET A 43 3.11 17.24 -14.95
C MET A 43 4.20 17.85 -15.83
N GLU A 44 5.41 17.28 -15.82
CA GLU A 44 6.50 17.72 -16.71
C GLU A 44 6.13 17.53 -18.19
N ALA A 45 5.54 16.40 -18.55
CA ALA A 45 5.11 16.12 -19.92
C ALA A 45 4.00 17.08 -20.38
N ILE A 46 3.01 17.35 -19.51
CA ILE A 46 1.94 18.32 -19.78
C ILE A 46 2.50 19.74 -19.95
N GLY A 47 3.47 20.13 -19.11
CA GLY A 47 4.12 21.43 -19.23
C GLY A 47 4.88 21.62 -20.55
N ARG A 48 5.40 20.55 -21.14
CA ARG A 48 6.07 20.57 -22.45
C ARG A 48 5.12 20.48 -23.64
N GLN A 49 4.00 19.77 -23.48
CA GLN A 49 3.02 19.49 -24.54
C GLN A 49 1.59 19.68 -24.02
N PRO A 50 1.14 20.93 -23.83
CA PRO A 50 -0.18 21.23 -23.26
C PRO A 50 -1.33 20.69 -24.13
N GLU A 51 -1.16 20.63 -25.45
CA GLU A 51 -2.11 20.05 -26.40
C GLU A 51 -2.37 18.55 -26.18
N ALA A 52 -1.42 17.83 -25.56
CA ALA A 52 -1.53 16.40 -25.26
C ALA A 52 -2.04 16.13 -23.83
N SER A 53 -2.42 17.16 -23.06
CA SER A 53 -2.72 17.05 -21.63
C SER A 53 -3.74 15.98 -21.28
N GLY A 54 -4.86 15.93 -22.01
CA GLY A 54 -5.91 14.91 -21.75
C GLY A 54 -5.42 13.48 -21.95
N LYS A 55 -4.56 13.23 -22.95
CA LYS A 55 -3.99 11.89 -23.19
C LYS A 55 -2.99 11.51 -22.09
N ILE A 56 -2.14 12.45 -21.68
CA ILE A 56 -1.15 12.23 -20.62
C ILE A 56 -1.85 11.97 -19.29
N GLN A 57 -2.87 12.77 -18.94
CA GLN A 57 -3.64 12.58 -17.71
C GLN A 57 -4.36 11.23 -17.70
N THR A 58 -4.95 10.82 -18.82
CA THR A 58 -5.59 9.50 -18.93
C THR A 58 -4.60 8.37 -18.70
N ALA A 59 -3.44 8.40 -19.34
CA ALA A 59 -2.39 7.41 -19.13
C ALA A 59 -1.88 7.40 -17.68
N MET A 60 -1.66 8.58 -17.09
CA MET A 60 -1.26 8.76 -15.69
C MET A 60 -2.27 8.11 -14.73
N LEU A 61 -3.57 8.35 -14.92
CA LEU A 61 -4.63 7.80 -14.07
C LEU A 61 -4.72 6.27 -14.19
N ILE A 62 -4.57 5.71 -15.39
CA ILE A 62 -4.56 4.25 -15.58
C ILE A 62 -3.41 3.62 -14.79
N VAL A 63 -2.19 4.16 -14.91
CA VAL A 63 -1.03 3.61 -14.20
C VAL A 63 -1.16 3.83 -12.68
N ALA A 64 -1.63 5.01 -12.25
CA ALA A 64 -1.87 5.29 -10.84
C ALA A 64 -2.93 4.34 -10.24
N ALA A 65 -4.01 4.04 -10.96
CA ALA A 65 -5.04 3.09 -10.52
C ALA A 65 -4.50 1.66 -10.38
N LEU A 66 -3.58 1.23 -11.26
CA LEU A 66 -2.92 -0.07 -11.12
C LEU A 66 -2.04 -0.15 -9.86
N VAL A 67 -1.32 0.93 -9.55
CA VAL A 67 -0.52 1.02 -8.31
C VAL A 67 -1.43 0.99 -7.09
N GLU A 68 -2.51 1.79 -7.09
CA GLU A 68 -3.48 1.80 -5.99
C GLU A 68 -4.18 0.45 -5.81
N GLY A 69 -4.53 -0.25 -6.89
CA GLY A 69 -5.14 -1.58 -6.81
C GLY A 69 -4.25 -2.59 -6.07
N ALA A 70 -2.95 -2.59 -6.36
CA ALA A 70 -1.99 -3.45 -5.67
C ALA A 70 -1.76 -3.02 -4.20
N ALA A 71 -1.66 -1.70 -3.96
CA ALA A 71 -1.46 -1.16 -2.61
C ALA A 71 -2.64 -1.44 -1.69
N LEU A 72 -3.87 -1.18 -2.16
CA LEU A 72 -5.09 -1.47 -1.42
C LEU A 72 -5.22 -2.96 -1.12
N PHE A 73 -4.89 -3.84 -2.07
CA PHE A 73 -4.88 -5.28 -1.81
C PHE A 73 -3.94 -5.64 -0.65
N ALA A 74 -2.71 -5.11 -0.64
CA ALA A 74 -1.76 -5.35 0.45
C ALA A 74 -2.25 -4.81 1.80
N VAL A 75 -2.84 -3.60 1.82
CA VAL A 75 -3.39 -2.99 3.04
C VAL A 75 -4.60 -3.79 3.55
N VAL A 76 -5.47 -4.27 2.67
CA VAL A 76 -6.61 -5.13 3.04
C VAL A 76 -6.13 -6.43 3.67
N VAL A 77 -5.08 -7.07 3.12
CA VAL A 77 -4.50 -8.27 3.73
C VAL A 77 -3.97 -7.97 5.14
N CYS A 78 -3.27 -6.85 5.32
CA CYS A 78 -2.80 -6.43 6.65
C CYS A 78 -3.96 -6.17 7.62
N LEU A 79 -5.02 -5.49 7.16
CA LEU A 79 -6.22 -5.23 7.93
C LEU A 79 -6.92 -6.54 8.35
N LEU A 80 -7.02 -7.51 7.44
CA LEU A 80 -7.64 -8.81 7.74
C LEU A 80 -6.84 -9.58 8.78
N ILE A 81 -5.51 -9.52 8.76
CA ILE A 81 -4.66 -10.10 9.80
C ILE A 81 -4.95 -9.41 11.14
N ALA A 82 -4.98 -8.08 11.17
CA ALA A 82 -5.26 -7.34 12.40
C ALA A 82 -6.64 -7.67 12.99
N LEU A 83 -7.69 -7.74 12.16
CA LEU A 83 -9.07 -7.98 12.61
C LEU A 83 -9.35 -9.45 12.97
N LYS A 84 -8.75 -10.42 12.27
CA LYS A 84 -8.92 -11.86 12.58
C LYS A 84 -8.24 -12.28 13.89
N LEU A 85 -7.33 -11.46 14.40
CA LEU A 85 -6.57 -11.75 15.62
C LEU A 85 -7.16 -11.10 16.89
N GLN A 86 -8.23 -10.30 16.77
CA GLN A 86 -9.00 -9.77 17.90
C GLN A 86 -10.06 -10.78 18.36
#